data_AF-A0A2P6S1L5-F1
#
_entry.id   AF-A0A2P6S1L5-F1
#
_cell.length_a   1.000
_cell.length_b   1.000
_cell.length_c   1.000
_cell.angle_alpha   90.00
_cell.angle_beta   90.00
_cell.angle_gamma   90.00
#
_symmetry.space_group_name_H-M   'P 1'
#
loop_
_entity.id
_entity.type
_entity.pdbx_description
1 polymer ?
#
loop_
_entity_poly.entity_id
_entity_poly.type
_entity_poly.pdbx_seq_one_letter_code
_entity_poly.pdbx_strand_id
1 'polypeptide(L)'
;MPNDEELSEATITSDHLPEFIFSHSMPTALHLTHLLHLPNGTLVPSNIPSKIINVTNSKRSGLFVNNAKIVTPDVCGSFTIRCHGISTAMRFENFMVTTKKCNRFDPPTDLQMTPTQH
;
A
#
# COMPACT_ATOMS: atom_id res chain seq x y z
N MET A 1 15.09 5.20 -11.36
CA MET A 1 15.41 4.85 -9.96
C MET A 1 16.32 5.95 -9.47
N PRO A 2 16.17 6.48 -8.25
CA PRO A 2 17.05 7.55 -7.79
C PRO A 2 18.51 7.08 -7.85
N ASN A 3 19.41 7.96 -8.24
CA ASN A 3 20.84 7.71 -8.11
C ASN A 3 21.27 7.81 -6.63
N ASP A 4 22.52 7.47 -6.31
CA ASP A 4 23.01 7.47 -4.93
C ASP A 4 22.97 8.86 -4.27
N GLU A 5 23.15 9.94 -5.05
CA GLU A 5 23.06 11.32 -4.57
C GLU A 5 21.62 11.67 -4.17
N GLU A 6 20.65 11.43 -5.04
CA GLU A 6 19.22 11.62 -4.76
C GLU A 6 18.73 10.74 -3.61
N LEU A 7 19.26 9.51 -3.49
CA LEU A 7 18.92 8.60 -2.40
C LEU A 7 19.47 9.09 -1.05
N SER A 8 20.64 9.75 -1.05
CA SER A 8 21.26 10.30 0.16
C SER A 8 20.48 11.46 0.79
N GLU A 9 19.59 12.10 0.03
CA GLU A 9 18.71 13.17 0.54
C GLU A 9 17.56 12.64 1.40
N ALA A 10 17.30 11.33 1.37
CA ALA A 10 16.26 10.73 2.20
C ALA A 10 16.61 10.88 3.69
N THR A 11 15.78 11.60 4.44
CA THR A 11 15.97 11.79 5.89
C THR A 11 15.60 10.50 6.65
N ILE A 12 16.56 9.57 6.73
CA ILE A 12 16.42 8.28 7.41
C ILE A 12 17.51 8.20 8.49
N THR A 13 17.13 8.01 9.75
CA THR A 13 18.09 7.62 10.77
C THR A 13 18.23 6.09 10.79
N SER A 14 19.40 5.58 11.19
CA SER A 14 19.64 4.13 11.25
C SER A 14 18.58 3.38 12.05
N ASP A 15 18.09 3.98 13.14
CA ASP A 15 17.09 3.37 14.03
C ASP A 15 15.70 3.27 13.39
N HIS A 16 15.40 4.10 12.38
CA HIS A 16 14.13 4.11 11.66
C HIS A 16 14.18 3.41 10.30
N LEU A 17 15.31 2.80 9.93
CA LEU A 17 15.45 2.11 8.64
C LEU A 17 14.42 0.97 8.44
N PRO A 18 14.13 0.10 9.43
CA PRO A 18 13.12 -0.94 9.25
C PRO A 18 11.72 -0.36 8.99
N GLU A 19 11.34 0.69 9.73
CA GLU A 19 10.06 1.38 9.55
C GLU A 19 9.98 2.03 8.16
N PHE A 20 11.07 2.67 7.72
CA PHE A 20 11.17 3.22 6.37
C PHE A 20 10.99 2.14 5.30
N ILE A 21 11.68 1.01 5.39
CA ILE A 21 11.54 -0.08 4.40
C ILE A 21 10.11 -0.65 4.42
N PHE A 22 9.53 -0.86 5.61
CA PHE A 22 8.19 -1.42 5.73
C PHE A 22 7.10 -0.47 5.25
N SER A 23 7.23 0.84 5.50
CA SER A 23 6.31 1.82 4.91
C SER A 23 6.41 1.80 3.39
N HIS A 24 7.56 1.39 2.83
CA HIS A 24 7.77 1.26 1.39
C HIS A 24 7.34 -0.08 0.77
N SER A 25 6.72 -0.95 1.55
CA SER A 25 6.30 -2.29 1.11
C SER A 25 4.79 -2.47 1.27
N MET A 26 4.21 -3.31 0.42
CA MET A 26 2.84 -3.78 0.53
C MET A 26 2.81 -5.22 1.06
N PRO A 27 1.84 -5.62 1.89
CA PRO A 27 1.71 -6.99 2.36
C PRO A 27 1.50 -8.00 1.23
N THR A 28 0.92 -7.54 0.13
CA THR A 28 0.61 -8.35 -1.05
C THR A 28 1.63 -8.11 -2.16
N ALA A 29 2.21 -9.18 -2.69
CA ALA A 29 3.16 -9.12 -3.78
C ALA A 29 2.43 -8.90 -5.13
N LEU A 30 2.48 -7.68 -5.67
CA LEU A 30 1.74 -7.30 -6.89
C LEU A 30 2.69 -7.09 -8.08
N HIS A 31 2.33 -7.63 -9.25
CA HIS A 31 2.95 -7.30 -10.53
C HIS A 31 2.52 -5.92 -11.02
N LEU A 32 3.27 -5.34 -11.96
CA LEU A 32 2.86 -4.10 -12.62
C LEU A 32 1.46 -4.22 -13.23
N THR A 33 1.16 -5.36 -13.86
CA THR A 33 -0.15 -5.62 -14.45
C THR A 33 -1.27 -5.52 -13.41
N HIS A 34 -1.09 -6.07 -12.20
CA HIS A 34 -2.09 -5.94 -11.15
C HIS A 34 -2.31 -4.48 -10.73
N LEU A 35 -1.22 -3.72 -10.56
CA LEU A 35 -1.30 -2.30 -10.18
C LEU A 35 -1.98 -1.43 -11.23
N LEU A 36 -1.79 -1.73 -12.52
CA LEU A 36 -2.42 -0.99 -13.63
C LEU A 36 -3.94 -1.13 -13.68
N HIS A 37 -4.49 -2.22 -13.14
CA HIS A 37 -5.93 -2.46 -13.07
C HIS A 37 -6.59 -1.80 -11.86
N LEU A 38 -5.81 -1.29 -10.91
CA LEU A 38 -6.39 -0.55 -9.78
C LEU A 38 -7.03 0.75 -10.28
N PRO A 39 -8.25 1.09 -9.80
CA PRO A 39 -8.84 2.40 -10.05
C PRO A 39 -7.88 3.52 -9.64
N ASN A 40 -7.86 4.62 -10.40
CA ASN A 40 -7.01 5.76 -10.07
C ASN A 40 -7.38 6.34 -8.70
N GLY A 41 -6.40 6.52 -7.81
CA GLY A 41 -6.60 6.98 -6.44
C GLY A 41 -6.88 5.85 -5.43
N THR A 42 -6.61 4.60 -5.80
CA THR A 42 -6.78 3.46 -4.88
C THR A 42 -5.83 3.59 -3.69
N LEU A 43 -6.38 3.49 -2.48
CA LEU A 43 -5.62 3.44 -1.25
C LEU A 43 -5.35 1.98 -0.85
N VAL A 44 -4.08 1.64 -0.64
CA VAL A 44 -3.66 0.29 -0.22
C VAL A 44 -2.81 0.37 1.05
N PRO A 45 -2.89 -0.63 1.93
CA PRO A 45 -2.07 -0.66 3.13
C PRO A 45 -0.60 -0.90 2.78
N SER A 46 0.30 -0.25 3.51
CA SER A 46 1.70 -0.69 3.60
C SER A 46 1.87 -1.72 4.72
N ASN A 47 3.10 -2.22 4.93
CA ASN A 47 3.42 -3.04 6.12
C ASN A 47 3.47 -2.23 7.43
N ILE A 48 3.36 -0.90 7.37
CA ILE A 48 3.16 -0.05 8.54
C ILE A 48 1.68 0.39 8.59
N PRO A 49 0.90 -0.02 9.59
CA PRO A 49 -0.55 0.25 9.63
C PRO A 49 -0.95 1.73 9.55
N SER A 50 -0.09 2.64 10.02
CA SER A 50 -0.32 4.09 9.97
C SER A 50 0.08 4.74 8.63
N LYS A 51 0.62 3.97 7.68
CA LYS A 51 1.14 4.45 6.40
C LYS A 51 0.36 3.81 5.26
N ILE A 52 -0.38 4.65 4.54
CA ILE A 52 -1.23 4.25 3.40
C ILE A 52 -0.55 4.67 2.10
N ILE A 53 -0.60 3.80 1.10
CA ILE A 53 -0.07 4.04 -0.24
C ILE A 53 -1.24 4.40 -1.15
N ASN A 54 -1.19 5.59 -1.76
CA ASN A 54 -2.08 6.04 -2.81
C ASN A 54 -1.51 5.65 -4.17
N VAL A 55 -2.23 4.80 -4.89
CA VAL A 55 -1.90 4.35 -6.25
C VAL A 55 -2.66 5.20 -7.26
N THR A 56 -1.94 5.95 -8.07
CA THR A 56 -2.53 6.76 -9.14
C THR A 56 -1.99 6.33 -10.50
N ASN A 57 -2.90 6.13 -11.45
CA ASN A 57 -2.60 5.71 -12.81
C ASN A 57 -3.04 6.82 -13.78
N SER A 58 -2.06 7.43 -14.42
CA SER A 58 -2.27 8.39 -15.49
C SER A 58 -1.82 7.80 -16.81
N LYS A 59 -2.74 7.72 -17.78
CA LYS A 59 -2.48 7.19 -19.12
C LYS A 59 -1.27 7.83 -19.80
N ARG A 60 -0.96 9.10 -19.51
CA ARG A 60 0.17 9.84 -20.10
C ARG A 60 1.42 9.88 -19.22
N SER A 61 1.27 10.05 -17.91
CA SER A 61 2.43 10.24 -17.02
C SER A 61 2.93 8.96 -16.34
N GLY A 62 2.15 7.88 -16.41
CA GLY A 62 2.47 6.56 -15.87
C GLY A 62 1.76 6.25 -14.55
N LEU A 63 2.28 5.25 -13.86
CA LEU A 63 1.78 4.75 -12.58
C LEU A 63 2.63 5.29 -11.42
N PHE A 64 1.97 5.78 -10.37
CA PHE A 64 2.61 6.40 -9.22
C PHE A 64 2.10 5.79 -7.91
N VAL A 65 2.98 5.72 -6.92
CA VAL A 65 2.73 5.31 -5.54
C VAL A 65 3.20 6.43 -4.61
N ASN A 66 2.28 7.12 -3.92
CA ASN A 66 2.62 8.28 -3.07
C ASN A 66 3.59 9.27 -3.75
N ASN A 67 3.21 9.68 -4.97
CA ASN A 67 3.94 10.59 -5.85
C ASN A 67 5.27 10.07 -6.41
N ALA A 68 5.70 8.87 -6.03
CA ALA A 68 6.84 8.20 -6.64
C ALA A 68 6.40 7.42 -7.89
N LYS A 69 6.97 7.73 -9.05
CA LYS A 69 6.66 7.05 -10.31
C LYS A 69 7.29 5.66 -10.32
N ILE A 70 6.55 4.64 -10.74
CA ILE A 70 7.16 3.35 -11.07
C ILE A 70 7.92 3.50 -12.40
N VAL A 71 9.23 3.33 -12.34
CA VAL A 71 10.17 3.56 -13.46
C VAL A 71 10.81 2.27 -13.96
N THR A 72 10.87 1.24 -13.12
CA THR A 72 11.42 -0.08 -13.49
C THR A 72 10.54 -1.15 -12.86
N PRO A 73 9.53 -1.67 -13.57
CA PRO A 73 8.63 -2.68 -13.01
C PRO A 73 9.29 -4.05 -12.90
N ASP A 74 8.77 -4.88 -12.00
CA ASP A 74 9.03 -6.33 -11.93
C ASP A 74 10.53 -6.70 -11.89
N VAL A 75 11.32 -5.97 -11.09
CA VAL A 75 12.79 -6.10 -10.98
C VAL A 75 13.22 -7.44 -10.38
N CYS A 76 12.50 -7.89 -9.35
CA CYS A 76 12.81 -9.14 -8.66
C CYS A 76 12.15 -10.34 -9.35
N GLY A 77 12.92 -11.41 -9.59
CA GLY A 77 12.42 -12.65 -10.19
C GLY A 77 11.69 -13.60 -9.22
N SER A 78 11.65 -13.30 -7.92
CA SER A 78 11.01 -14.17 -6.91
C SER A 78 9.48 -14.14 -7.01
N PHE A 79 8.84 -15.28 -6.74
CA PHE A 79 7.37 -15.37 -6.65
C PHE A 79 6.79 -14.77 -5.37
N THR A 80 7.56 -14.75 -4.28
CA THR A 80 7.10 -14.29 -2.95
C THR A 80 7.31 -12.81 -2.72
N ILE A 81 8.30 -12.21 -3.40
CA ILE A 81 8.64 -10.79 -3.30
C ILE A 81 8.60 -10.19 -4.70
N ARG A 82 7.73 -9.20 -4.89
CA ARG A 82 7.73 -8.38 -6.11
C ARG A 82 8.35 -7.03 -5.80
N CYS A 83 9.31 -6.62 -6.62
CA CYS A 83 10.03 -5.36 -6.48
C CYS A 83 9.78 -4.49 -7.70
N HIS A 84 9.54 -3.21 -7.46
CA HIS A 84 9.41 -2.20 -8.49
C HIS A 84 10.38 -1.07 -8.17
N GLY A 85 11.19 -0.67 -9.14
CA GLY A 85 11.98 0.54 -9.06
C GLY A 85 11.07 1.77 -9.16
N ILE A 86 11.18 2.66 -8.17
CA ILE A 86 10.46 3.92 -8.10
C ILE A 86 11.40 5.12 -8.35
N SER A 87 10.88 6.27 -8.75
CA SER A 87 11.67 7.45 -9.10
C SER A 87 12.25 8.20 -7.91
N THR A 88 11.63 8.08 -6.74
CA THR A 88 12.02 8.76 -5.49
C THR A 88 11.42 8.00 -4.31
N ALA A 89 11.85 8.28 -3.07
CA ALA A 89 11.22 7.73 -1.87
C ALA A 89 9.74 8.16 -1.77
N MET A 90 8.88 7.27 -1.30
CA MET A 90 7.47 7.56 -1.09
C MET A 90 7.29 8.55 0.06
N ARG A 91 6.43 9.55 -0.18
CA ARG A 91 6.09 10.55 0.83
C ARG A 91 4.73 10.21 1.41
N PHE A 92 4.69 9.95 2.71
CA PHE A 92 3.44 9.71 3.41
C PHE A 92 2.99 11.03 4.02
N GLU A 93 1.83 11.52 3.59
CA GLU A 93 1.16 12.59 4.33
C GLU A 93 0.80 12.03 5.72
N ASN A 94 1.03 12.84 6.76
CA ASN A 94 0.58 12.50 8.11
C ASN A 94 -0.94 12.61 8.17
N PHE A 95 -1.65 11.62 7.63
CA PHE A 95 -3.07 11.47 7.89
C PHE A 95 -3.20 11.04 9.35
N MET A 96 -3.58 11.98 10.23
CA MET A 96 -4.15 11.60 11.51
C MET A 96 -5.41 10.82 11.20
N VAL A 97 -5.32 9.49 11.22
CA VAL A 97 -6.50 8.63 11.16
C VAL A 97 -7.24 8.89 12.46
N THR A 98 -8.22 9.79 12.44
CA THR A 98 -9.27 9.77 13.45
C THR A 98 -9.93 8.41 13.31
N THR A 99 -9.59 7.49 14.21
CA THR A 99 -10.23 6.18 14.32
C THR A 99 -11.69 6.44 14.66
N LYS A 100 -12.55 6.62 13.65
CA LYS A 100 -13.95 6.31 13.84
C LYS A 100 -13.98 4.80 14.04
N LYS A 101 -14.19 4.36 15.28
CA LYS A 101 -14.54 2.98 15.59
C LYS A 101 -15.59 2.55 14.58
N CYS A 102 -15.29 1.56 13.75
CA CYS A 102 -16.35 0.81 13.11
C CYS A 102 -17.14 0.18 14.26
N ASN A 103 -18.37 0.66 14.48
CA ASN A 103 -19.28 -0.06 15.35
C ASN A 103 -19.39 -1.48 14.77
N ARG A 104 -19.13 -2.48 15.62
CA ARG A 104 -19.29 -3.88 15.27
C ARG A 104 -20.64 -4.03 14.58
N PHE A 105 -20.68 -4.75 13.47
CA PHE A 105 -21.94 -5.23 12.93
C PHE A 105 -22.64 -5.98 14.06
N ASP A 106 -23.70 -5.39 14.59
CA ASP A 106 -24.62 -6.16 15.41
C ASP A 106 -25.16 -7.28 14.52
N PRO A 107 -25.10 -8.54 14.95
CA PRO A 107 -25.62 -9.65 14.15
C PRO A 107 -27.11 -9.39 13.89
N PRO A 108 -27.65 -9.77 12.72
CA PRO A 108 -29.07 -9.65 12.47
C PRO A 108 -29.83 -10.50 13.51
N THR A 109 -30.58 -9.84 14.38
CA THR A 109 -31.57 -10.50 15.23
C THR A 109 -32.78 -10.83 14.36
N ASP A 110 -32.70 -11.87 13.53
CA ASP A 110 -33.90 -12.62 13.15
C ASP A 110 -33.56 -13.96 12.51
N LEU A 111 -33.94 -15.02 13.22
CA LEU A 111 -34.52 -16.28 12.74
C LEU A 111 -34.54 -17.24 13.93
N GLN A 112 -35.55 -17.08 14.81
CA GLN A 112 -35.96 -18.18 15.67
C GLN A 112 -36.48 -19.30 14.76
N MET A 113 -35.65 -20.33 14.55
CA MET A 113 -36.14 -21.61 14.06
C MET A 113 -36.83 -22.31 15.23
N THR A 114 -38.14 -22.46 15.14
CA THR A 114 -38.93 -23.31 16.04
C THR A 114 -38.55 -24.79 15.80
N PRO A 115 -38.45 -25.62 16.84
CA PRO A 115 -38.19 -27.04 16.66
C PRO A 115 -39.46 -27.76 16.22
N THR A 116 -39.42 -28.40 15.06
CA THR A 116 -40.39 -29.42 14.65
C THR A 116 -40.16 -30.67 15.49
N GLN A 117 -41.19 -31.11 16.23
CA GLN A 117 -41.18 -32.37 16.97
C GLN A 117 -41.39 -33.55 16.01
N HIS A 118 -40.53 -34.56 16.12
CA HIS A 118 -40.80 -35.96 15.77
C HIS A 118 -40.26 -36.86 16.88
#